data_AF-A0A6N3JV96-F1
#
_entry.id   AF-A0A6N3JV96-F1
#
_cell.length_a   1.000
_cell.length_b   1.000
_cell.length_c   1.000
_cell.angle_alpha   90.00
_cell.angle_beta   90.00
_cell.angle_gamma   90.00
#
_symmetry.space_group_name_H-M   'P 1'
#
loop_
_entity.id
_entity.type
_entity.pdbx_description
1 polymer ?
#
loop_
_entity_poly.entity_id
_entity_poly.type
_entity_poly.pdbx_seq_one_letter_code
_entity_poly.pdbx_strand_id
1 'polypeptide(L)'
;MTDFKTLLAGAKLPERTVPICLRGDLTAEFEELEQQLEEALRVPASSLEGDGSAGIAERIEALRAQMQAHTYRFRLRAMPHPVWRAFCAEHPPRKDDEGAVDERDRLLGVNTETFWTALVHRSVVDPVLSADEWTTLGEALTDRQFSDLADAAWSLNRRDVDVPFSPAASRMTRGSGSE
;
A
#
# COMPACT_ATOMS: atom_id res chain seq x y z
N MET A 1 -2.21 -30.88 23.10
CA MET A 1 -2.11 -30.82 21.62
C MET A 1 -3.42 -30.23 21.13
N THR A 2 -3.41 -29.06 20.51
CA THR A 2 -4.65 -28.42 20.02
C THR A 2 -5.17 -29.22 18.84
N ASP A 3 -6.44 -29.64 18.88
CA ASP A 3 -7.11 -30.34 17.77
C ASP A 3 -7.27 -29.39 16.56
N PHE A 4 -7.16 -29.95 15.35
CA PHE A 4 -7.38 -29.25 14.09
C PHE A 4 -8.71 -28.50 14.04
N LYS A 5 -9.79 -29.05 14.60
CA LYS A 5 -11.09 -28.35 14.62
C LYS A 5 -11.03 -27.04 15.41
N THR A 6 -10.24 -27.02 16.49
CA THR A 6 -10.01 -25.81 17.29
C THR A 6 -9.19 -24.79 16.50
N LEU A 7 -8.17 -25.24 15.76
CA LEU A 7 -7.37 -24.37 14.89
C LEU A 7 -8.21 -23.78 13.74
N LEU A 8 -9.03 -24.61 13.10
CA LEU A 8 -9.90 -24.20 12.00
C LEU A 8 -10.94 -23.16 12.45
N ALA A 9 -11.53 -23.32 13.64
CA ALA A 9 -12.48 -22.36 14.19
C ALA A 9 -11.85 -20.98 14.45
N GLY A 10 -10.54 -20.93 14.70
CA GLY A 10 -9.78 -19.69 14.90
C GLY A 10 -9.19 -19.08 13.63
N ALA A 11 -9.37 -19.73 12.47
CA ALA A 11 -8.77 -19.27 11.21
C ALA A 11 -9.32 -17.89 10.82
N LYS A 12 -8.41 -16.97 10.48
CA LYS A 12 -8.73 -15.63 9.98
C LYS A 12 -8.06 -15.40 8.63
N LEU A 13 -8.72 -14.61 7.80
CA LEU A 13 -8.15 -14.19 6.52
C LEU A 13 -7.00 -13.21 6.75
N PRO A 14 -5.96 -13.24 5.90
CA PRO A 14 -4.88 -12.27 6.00
C PRO A 14 -5.40 -10.86 5.73
N GLU A 15 -4.81 -9.90 6.43
CA GLU A 15 -5.05 -8.47 6.27
C GLU A 15 -3.72 -7.75 5.99
N ARG A 16 -3.79 -6.65 5.24
CA ARG A 16 -2.64 -5.78 4.98
C ARG A 16 -3.05 -4.33 5.11
N THR A 17 -2.15 -3.53 5.65
CA THR A 17 -2.32 -2.08 5.71
C THR A 17 -1.47 -1.41 4.63
N VAL A 18 -2.09 -0.51 3.87
CA VAL A 18 -1.43 0.29 2.82
C VAL A 18 -1.56 1.76 3.19
N PRO A 19 -0.45 2.45 3.54
CA PRO A 19 -0.47 3.88 3.79
C PRO A 19 -0.51 4.64 2.46
N ILE A 20 -1.45 5.56 2.31
CA ILE A 20 -1.57 6.43 1.14
C ILE A 20 -1.62 7.89 1.60
N CYS A 21 -0.67 8.70 1.14
CA CYS A 21 -0.65 10.14 1.38
C CYS A 21 -1.66 10.83 0.46
N LEU A 22 -2.65 11.52 1.03
CA LEU A 22 -3.69 12.24 0.29
C LEU A 22 -3.30 13.70 -0.03
N ARG A 23 -2.12 14.14 0.43
CA ARG A 23 -1.53 15.45 0.13
C ARG A 23 -0.32 15.31 -0.79
N GLY A 24 -0.57 14.70 -1.95
CA GLY A 24 0.43 14.54 -3.00
C GLY A 24 0.94 15.88 -3.56
N ASP A 25 0.15 16.94 -3.44
CA ASP A 25 0.51 18.32 -3.80
C ASP A 25 1.77 18.83 -3.08
N LEU A 26 2.04 18.32 -1.88
CA LEU A 26 3.21 18.73 -1.07
C LEU A 26 4.53 18.12 -1.56
N THR A 27 4.48 17.15 -2.49
CA THR A 27 5.68 16.42 -2.95
C THR A 27 6.66 17.37 -3.64
N ALA A 28 6.18 18.28 -4.47
CA ALA A 28 7.04 19.23 -5.19
C ALA A 28 7.78 20.18 -4.23
N GLU A 29 7.09 20.70 -3.21
CA GLU A 29 7.72 21.57 -2.20
C GLU A 29 8.75 20.79 -1.37
N PHE A 30 8.48 19.53 -1.05
CA PHE A 30 9.41 18.66 -0.35
C PHE A 30 10.69 18.44 -1.16
N GLU A 31 10.56 18.08 -2.43
CA GLU A 31 11.70 17.86 -3.34
C GLU A 31 12.52 19.14 -3.55
N GLU A 32 11.87 20.30 -3.64
CA GLU A 32 12.57 21.59 -3.75
C GLU A 32 13.38 21.89 -2.48
N LEU A 33 12.80 21.70 -1.29
CA LEU A 33 13.50 21.93 -0.03
C LEU A 33 14.68 20.96 0.16
N GLU A 34 14.54 19.69 -0.25
CA GLU A 34 15.63 18.71 -0.24
C GLU A 34 16.80 19.16 -1.14
N GLN A 35 16.50 19.66 -2.35
CA GLN A 35 17.53 20.20 -3.25
C GLN A 35 18.23 21.43 -2.64
N GLN A 36 17.46 22.34 -2.03
CA GLN A 36 18.02 23.51 -1.34
C GLN A 36 18.91 23.11 -0.16
N LEU A 37 18.52 22.10 0.62
CA LEU A 37 19.31 21.60 1.73
C LEU A 37 20.61 20.97 1.24
N GLU A 38 20.55 20.14 0.19
CA GLU A 38 21.73 19.52 -0.39
C GLU A 38 22.74 20.58 -0.87
N GLU A 39 22.28 21.63 -1.55
CA GLU A 39 23.13 22.72 -1.99
C GLU A 39 23.74 23.51 -0.82
N ALA A 40 22.93 23.81 0.21
CA ALA A 40 23.40 24.49 1.42
C ALA A 40 24.49 23.69 2.16
N LEU A 41 24.45 22.36 2.09
CA LEU A 41 25.46 21.48 2.70
C LEU A 41 26.75 21.37 1.88
N ARG A 42 26.73 21.69 0.57
CA ARG A 42 27.93 21.66 -0.30
C ARG A 42 28.82 22.90 -0.13
N VAL A 43 28.25 24.03 0.27
CA VAL A 43 29.01 25.28 0.47
C VAL A 43 29.76 25.22 1.82
N PRO A 44 31.10 25.29 1.84
CA PRO A 44 31.84 25.32 3.09
C PRO A 44 31.46 26.57 3.90
N ALA A 45 31.09 26.37 5.17
CA ALA A 45 30.62 27.43 6.06
C ALA A 45 31.63 28.60 6.10
N SER A 46 31.32 29.68 5.39
CA SER A 46 32.18 30.85 5.26
C SER A 46 31.55 32.10 5.84
N SER A 47 30.77 32.02 6.92
CA SER A 47 30.48 33.15 7.79
C SER A 47 29.81 32.67 9.09
N LEU A 48 29.81 33.53 10.09
CA LEU A 48 29.11 33.38 11.37
C LEU A 48 27.57 33.45 11.23
N GLU A 49 27.02 33.52 10.02
CA GLU A 49 25.61 33.26 9.73
C GLU A 49 25.42 31.74 9.66
N GLY A 50 25.53 31.11 10.83
CA GLY A 50 24.90 29.82 11.00
C GLY A 50 23.41 29.94 10.64
N ASP A 51 22.82 28.80 10.30
CA ASP A 51 21.37 28.54 10.39
C ASP A 51 20.54 28.53 9.09
N GLY A 52 21.13 28.73 7.91
CA GLY A 52 20.41 28.53 6.63
C GLY A 52 19.92 27.09 6.44
N SER A 53 20.77 26.11 6.73
CA SER A 53 20.45 24.68 6.60
C SER A 53 19.52 24.16 7.69
N ALA A 54 19.61 24.69 8.92
CA ALA A 54 18.73 24.29 10.01
C ALA A 54 17.29 24.74 9.76
N GLY A 55 17.08 25.98 9.30
CA GLY A 55 15.76 26.47 8.91
C GLY A 55 15.14 25.69 7.75
N ILE A 56 15.94 25.23 6.77
CA ILE A 56 15.46 24.35 5.70
C ILE A 56 15.08 22.98 6.26
N ALA A 57 15.91 22.38 7.12
CA ALA A 57 15.63 21.09 7.75
C ALA A 57 14.34 21.14 8.60
N GLU A 58 14.12 22.21 9.36
CA GLU A 58 12.88 22.41 10.13
C GLU A 58 11.64 22.46 9.21
N ARG A 59 11.74 23.14 8.06
CA ARG A 59 10.65 23.21 7.07
C ARG A 59 10.37 21.84 6.45
N ILE A 60 11.41 21.08 6.11
CA ILE A 60 11.29 19.71 5.60
C ILE A 60 10.56 18.83 6.61
N GLU A 61 10.97 18.87 7.89
CA GLU A 61 10.32 18.07 8.94
C GLU A 61 8.87 18.50 9.18
N ALA A 62 8.58 19.80 9.15
CA ALA A 62 7.21 20.31 9.25
C ALA A 62 6.33 19.84 8.08
N LEU A 63 6.86 19.87 6.85
CA LEU A 63 6.15 19.41 5.66
C LEU A 63 5.92 17.90 5.71
N ARG A 64 6.94 17.12 6.11
CA ARG A 64 6.84 15.68 6.30
C ARG A 64 5.78 15.33 7.36
N ALA A 65 5.70 16.09 8.45
CA ALA A 65 4.65 15.92 9.46
C ALA A 65 3.25 16.21 8.87
N GLN A 66 3.09 17.22 8.03
CA GLN A 66 1.83 17.48 7.32
C GLN A 66 1.42 16.35 6.39
N MET A 67 2.36 15.83 5.58
CA MET A 67 2.12 14.67 4.70
C MET A 67 1.72 13.42 5.49
N GLN A 68 2.40 13.17 6.62
CA GLN A 68 2.06 12.06 7.52
C GLN A 68 0.67 12.21 8.14
N ALA A 69 0.31 13.42 8.57
CA ALA A 69 -1.01 13.70 9.13
C ALA A 69 -2.15 13.48 8.12
N HIS A 70 -1.85 13.60 6.82
CA HIS A 70 -2.78 13.33 5.72
C HIS A 70 -2.55 11.98 5.05
N THR A 71 -1.82 11.08 5.71
CA THR A 71 -1.65 9.70 5.25
C THR A 71 -2.72 8.82 5.88
N TYR A 72 -3.66 8.33 5.07
CA TYR A 72 -4.63 7.34 5.53
C TYR A 72 -4.06 5.93 5.41
N ARG A 73 -4.32 5.09 6.41
CA ARG A 73 -3.85 3.70 6.48
C ARG A 73 -4.96 2.74 6.09
N PHE A 74 -5.14 2.52 4.80
CA PHE A 74 -6.17 1.62 4.26
C PHE A 74 -5.93 0.19 4.74
N ARG A 75 -6.96 -0.45 5.30
CA ARG A 75 -6.91 -1.85 5.70
C ARG A 75 -7.62 -2.69 4.65
N LEU A 76 -6.88 -3.64 4.09
CA LEU A 76 -7.37 -4.58 3.12
C LEU A 76 -7.43 -5.98 3.73
N ARG A 77 -8.39 -6.78 3.30
CA ARG A 77 -8.56 -8.17 3.70
C ARG A 77 -8.72 -9.06 2.48
N ALA A 78 -8.14 -10.27 2.52
CA ALA A 78 -8.42 -11.28 1.51
C ALA A 78 -9.89 -11.73 1.53
N MET A 79 -10.31 -12.42 0.48
CA MET A 79 -11.60 -13.10 0.40
C MET A 79 -11.45 -14.58 0.77
N PRO A 80 -12.50 -15.23 1.31
CA PRO A 80 -12.56 -16.68 1.38
C PRO A 80 -12.39 -17.30 -0.01
N HIS A 81 -11.72 -18.44 -0.12
CA HIS A 81 -11.46 -19.13 -1.39
C HIS A 81 -12.68 -19.25 -2.34
N PRO A 82 -13.88 -19.70 -1.90
CA PRO A 82 -15.03 -19.77 -2.81
C PRO A 82 -15.51 -18.38 -3.27
N VAL A 83 -15.41 -17.36 -2.42
CA VAL A 83 -15.79 -15.98 -2.75
C VAL A 83 -14.80 -15.38 -3.76
N TRP A 84 -13.49 -15.64 -3.59
CA TRP A 84 -12.47 -15.24 -4.54
C TRP A 84 -12.73 -15.82 -5.94
N ARG A 85 -13.05 -17.11 -6.03
CA ARG A 85 -13.33 -17.76 -7.32
C ARG A 85 -14.59 -17.20 -7.99
N ALA A 86 -15.64 -16.94 -7.21
CA ALA A 86 -16.86 -16.32 -7.72
C ALA A 86 -16.58 -14.89 -8.23
N PHE A 87 -15.84 -14.10 -7.46
CA PHE A 87 -15.43 -12.75 -7.83
C PHE A 87 -14.64 -12.73 -9.16
N CYS A 88 -13.65 -13.60 -9.34
CA CYS A 88 -12.94 -13.69 -10.63
C CYS A 88 -13.88 -14.04 -11.80
N ALA A 89 -14.91 -14.86 -11.57
CA ALA A 89 -15.86 -15.24 -12.60
C ALA A 89 -16.82 -14.10 -13.01
N GLU A 90 -17.02 -13.09 -12.15
CA GLU A 90 -17.78 -11.88 -12.46
C GLU A 90 -17.04 -10.95 -13.45
N HIS A 91 -15.73 -11.14 -13.61
CA HIS A 91 -14.87 -10.34 -14.49
C HIS A 91 -14.19 -11.21 -15.55
N PRO A 92 -14.95 -11.88 -16.45
CA PRO A 92 -14.37 -12.75 -17.47
C PRO A 92 -13.46 -11.95 -18.40
N PRO A 93 -12.37 -12.55 -18.91
CA PRO A 93 -11.44 -11.86 -19.79
C PRO A 93 -12.15 -11.38 -21.07
N ARG A 94 -11.73 -10.22 -21.60
CA ARG A 94 -12.25 -9.67 -22.86
C ARG A 94 -11.93 -10.61 -24.01
N LYS A 95 -12.83 -10.64 -24.99
CA LYS A 95 -12.67 -11.41 -26.22
C LYS A 95 -12.92 -10.53 -27.43
N ASP A 96 -12.20 -10.79 -28.51
CA ASP A 96 -12.49 -10.23 -29.83
C ASP A 96 -13.71 -10.91 -30.47
N ASP A 97 -14.09 -10.45 -31.67
CA ASP A 97 -15.26 -10.93 -32.41
C ASP A 97 -15.12 -12.42 -32.80
N GLU A 98 -13.88 -12.91 -32.93
CA GLU A 98 -13.53 -14.30 -33.19
C GLU A 98 -13.49 -15.16 -31.91
N GLY A 99 -13.67 -14.55 -30.74
CA GLY A 99 -13.71 -15.22 -29.44
C GLY A 99 -12.33 -15.51 -28.82
N ALA A 100 -11.24 -14.98 -29.39
CA ALA A 100 -9.92 -15.05 -28.81
C ALA A 100 -9.78 -14.04 -27.66
N VAL A 101 -9.07 -14.44 -26.61
CA VAL A 101 -8.89 -13.63 -25.40
C VAL A 101 -7.89 -12.51 -25.68
N ASP A 102 -8.25 -11.29 -25.26
CA ASP A 102 -7.39 -10.10 -25.31
C ASP A 102 -6.05 -10.38 -24.61
N GLU A 103 -4.95 -9.99 -25.25
CA GLU A 103 -3.59 -10.27 -24.74
C GLU A 103 -3.36 -9.72 -23.33
N ARG A 104 -3.98 -8.58 -22.99
CA ARG A 104 -3.87 -7.94 -21.67
C ARG A 104 -4.48 -8.78 -20.56
N ASP A 105 -5.50 -9.56 -20.89
CA ASP A 105 -6.26 -10.37 -19.93
C ASP A 105 -5.76 -11.82 -19.87
N ARG A 106 -5.00 -12.25 -20.89
CA ARG A 106 -4.56 -13.64 -21.09
C ARG A 106 -3.79 -14.21 -19.90
N LEU A 107 -2.91 -13.42 -19.30
CA LEU A 107 -2.06 -13.87 -18.19
C LEU A 107 -2.84 -14.03 -16.89
N LEU A 108 -3.78 -13.12 -16.63
CA LEU A 108 -4.49 -13.04 -15.34
C LEU A 108 -5.82 -13.80 -15.37
N GLY A 109 -6.35 -14.08 -16.55
CA GLY A 109 -7.60 -14.81 -16.73
C GLY A 109 -8.84 -14.03 -16.31
N VAL A 110 -8.74 -12.69 -16.22
CA VAL A 110 -9.80 -11.76 -15.83
C VAL A 110 -9.71 -10.49 -16.68
N ASN A 111 -10.81 -9.77 -16.83
CA ASN A 111 -10.82 -8.47 -17.51
C ASN A 111 -10.11 -7.42 -16.66
N THR A 112 -8.86 -7.10 -17.03
CA THR A 112 -7.99 -6.17 -16.30
C THR A 112 -8.52 -4.74 -16.23
N GLU A 113 -9.45 -4.34 -17.10
CA GLU A 113 -10.04 -3.00 -17.09
C GLU A 113 -11.08 -2.81 -15.97
N THR A 114 -11.85 -3.85 -15.67
CA THR A 114 -12.93 -3.79 -14.66
C THR A 114 -12.53 -4.44 -13.34
N PHE A 115 -11.59 -5.38 -13.38
CA PHE A 115 -11.25 -6.22 -12.24
C PHE A 115 -10.55 -5.46 -11.12
N TRP A 116 -9.60 -4.57 -11.43
CA TRP A 116 -8.77 -3.93 -10.39
C TRP A 116 -9.59 -3.01 -9.47
N THR A 117 -10.45 -2.18 -10.05
CA THR A 117 -11.36 -1.31 -9.29
C THR A 117 -12.30 -2.12 -8.41
N ALA A 118 -12.94 -3.14 -8.98
CA ALA A 118 -13.81 -4.03 -8.21
C ALA A 118 -13.06 -4.74 -7.09
N LEU A 119 -11.80 -5.16 -7.34
CA LEU A 119 -10.97 -5.84 -6.36
C LEU A 119 -10.61 -4.94 -5.17
N VAL A 120 -10.21 -3.70 -5.45
CA VAL A 120 -9.91 -2.71 -4.40
C VAL A 120 -11.15 -2.44 -3.56
N HIS A 121 -12.29 -2.16 -4.19
CA HIS A 121 -13.55 -1.90 -3.49
C HIS A 121 -13.97 -3.08 -2.61
N ARG A 122 -13.77 -4.31 -3.09
CA ARG A 122 -14.13 -5.53 -2.35
C ARG A 122 -13.17 -5.84 -1.20
N SER A 123 -11.90 -5.49 -1.35
CA SER A 123 -10.83 -5.86 -0.40
C SER A 123 -10.63 -4.81 0.69
N VAL A 124 -10.90 -3.53 0.43
CA VAL A 124 -10.81 -2.47 1.44
C VAL A 124 -11.94 -2.62 2.46
N VAL A 125 -11.56 -2.88 3.71
CA VAL A 125 -12.47 -3.05 4.86
C VAL A 125 -12.40 -1.87 5.83
N ASP A 126 -11.42 -1.00 5.67
CA ASP A 126 -11.30 0.28 6.35
C ASP A 126 -10.53 1.26 5.45
N PRO A 127 -11.08 2.45 5.13
CA PRO A 127 -12.39 2.94 5.57
C PRO A 127 -13.54 2.20 4.87
N VAL A 128 -14.75 2.31 5.43
CA VAL A 128 -15.97 1.88 4.73
C VAL A 128 -16.46 3.06 3.90
N LEU A 129 -16.37 2.95 2.58
CA LEU A 129 -16.71 4.03 1.64
C LEU A 129 -18.02 3.71 0.89
N SER A 130 -18.83 4.74 0.71
CA SER A 130 -19.97 4.78 -0.21
C SER A 130 -19.50 4.86 -1.67
N ALA A 131 -20.43 4.69 -2.62
CA ALA A 131 -20.12 4.78 -4.04
C ALA A 131 -19.54 6.15 -4.44
N ASP A 132 -20.13 7.24 -3.94
CA ASP A 132 -19.67 8.60 -4.23
C ASP A 132 -18.28 8.86 -3.64
N GLU A 133 -18.02 8.38 -2.42
CA GLU A 133 -16.70 8.50 -1.79
C GLU A 133 -15.62 7.70 -2.52
N TRP A 134 -15.96 6.55 -3.10
CA TRP A 134 -15.04 5.81 -3.98
C TRP A 134 -14.70 6.60 -5.24
N THR A 135 -15.68 7.27 -5.85
CA THR A 135 -15.43 8.15 -7.00
C THR A 135 -14.50 9.30 -6.62
N THR A 136 -14.80 10.01 -5.53
CA THR A 136 -13.94 11.11 -5.04
C THR A 136 -12.53 10.63 -4.70
N LEU A 137 -12.39 9.45 -4.07
CA LEU A 137 -11.08 8.88 -3.80
C LEU A 137 -10.33 8.56 -5.10
N GLY A 138 -11.00 7.96 -6.09
CA GLY A 138 -10.41 7.65 -7.39
C GLY A 138 -9.88 8.89 -8.12
N GLU A 139 -10.58 10.02 -8.03
CA GLU A 139 -10.14 11.30 -8.60
C GLU A 139 -8.95 11.92 -7.85
N ALA A 140 -8.81 11.64 -6.55
CA ALA A 140 -7.74 12.16 -5.71
C ALA A 140 -6.44 11.32 -5.77
N LEU A 141 -6.52 10.07 -6.21
CA LEU A 141 -5.36 9.17 -6.29
C LEU A 141 -4.71 9.22 -7.66
N THR A 142 -3.37 9.16 -7.67
CA THR A 142 -2.62 8.83 -8.88
C THR A 142 -2.78 7.35 -9.23
N ASP A 143 -2.59 7.00 -10.50
CA ASP A 143 -2.58 5.61 -10.97
C ASP A 143 -1.63 4.72 -10.15
N ARG A 144 -0.49 5.27 -9.71
CA ARG A 144 0.48 4.52 -8.90
C ARG A 144 -0.06 4.20 -7.51
N GLN A 145 -0.67 5.17 -6.83
CA GLN A 145 -1.27 4.97 -5.50
C GLN A 145 -2.43 3.97 -5.57
N PHE A 146 -3.25 4.06 -6.61
CA PHE A 146 -4.31 3.10 -6.86
C PHE A 146 -3.74 1.70 -7.13
N SER A 147 -2.67 1.60 -7.94
CA SER A 147 -1.96 0.35 -8.21
C SER A 147 -1.40 -0.28 -6.93
N ASP A 148 -0.90 0.51 -5.98
CA ASP A 148 -0.41 -0.01 -4.70
C ASP A 148 -1.53 -0.68 -3.87
N LEU A 149 -2.76 -0.17 -3.93
CA LEU A 149 -3.94 -0.80 -3.34
C LEU A 149 -4.31 -2.09 -4.08
N ALA A 150 -4.34 -2.05 -5.41
CA ALA A 150 -4.68 -3.21 -6.25
C ALA A 150 -3.68 -4.36 -6.08
N ASP A 151 -2.37 -4.05 -6.08
CA ASP A 151 -1.29 -5.02 -5.87
C ASP A 151 -1.38 -5.65 -4.47
N ALA A 152 -1.68 -4.85 -3.44
CA ALA A 152 -1.88 -5.35 -2.09
C ALA A 152 -3.09 -6.28 -2.00
N ALA A 153 -4.22 -5.91 -2.62
CA ALA A 153 -5.43 -6.72 -2.67
C ALA A 153 -5.20 -8.05 -3.41
N TRP A 154 -4.54 -8.00 -4.57
CA TRP A 154 -4.19 -9.20 -5.34
C TRP A 154 -3.28 -10.13 -4.55
N SER A 155 -2.22 -9.57 -3.96
CA SER A 155 -1.26 -10.31 -3.15
C SER A 155 -1.94 -11.04 -1.98
N LEU A 156 -2.90 -10.41 -1.31
CA LEU A 156 -3.63 -11.01 -0.19
C LEU A 156 -4.42 -12.27 -0.59
N ASN A 157 -4.93 -12.31 -1.82
CA ASN A 157 -5.76 -13.42 -2.31
C ASN A 157 -4.96 -14.53 -3.01
N ARG A 158 -3.70 -14.27 -3.36
CA ARG A 158 -2.91 -15.14 -4.26
C ARG A 158 -1.57 -15.60 -3.69
N ARG A 159 -1.06 -14.96 -2.64
CA ARG A 159 0.21 -15.38 -2.00
C ARG A 159 -0.04 -16.35 -0.86
N ASP A 160 0.95 -17.19 -0.61
CA ASP A 160 0.99 -18.09 0.54
C ASP A 160 1.10 -17.29 1.85
N VAL A 161 0.50 -17.82 2.91
CA VAL A 161 0.59 -17.28 4.27
C VAL A 161 1.38 -18.26 5.12
N ASP A 162 2.66 -17.95 5.31
CA ASP A 162 3.57 -18.69 6.15
C ASP A 162 3.95 -17.90 7.41
N VAL A 163 4.46 -18.61 8.44
CA VAL A 163 4.97 -17.98 9.66
C VAL A 163 6.25 -17.21 9.33
N PRO A 164 6.27 -15.86 9.43
CA PRO A 164 7.43 -15.08 9.05
C PRO A 164 8.54 -15.22 10.12
N PHE A 165 9.78 -15.37 9.66
CA PHE A 165 10.95 -15.37 10.54
C PHE A 165 11.53 -13.95 10.65
N SER A 166 11.84 -13.52 11.88
CA SER A 166 12.53 -12.25 12.13
C SER A 166 13.93 -12.51 12.70
N PRO A 167 14.99 -12.43 11.87
CA PRO A 167 16.37 -12.56 12.34
C PRO A 167 16.75 -11.50 13.37
N ALA A 168 16.26 -10.26 13.21
CA ALA A 168 16.52 -9.18 14.15
C ALA A 168 15.92 -9.47 15.54
N ALA A 169 14.64 -9.88 15.60
CA ALA A 169 14.00 -10.25 16.85
C ALA A 169 14.66 -11.48 17.51
N SER A 170 15.03 -12.48 16.71
CA SER A 170 15.72 -13.69 17.18
C SER A 170 17.11 -13.39 17.78
N ARG A 171 17.84 -12.43 17.22
CA ARG A 171 19.13 -11.99 17.78
C ARG A 171 18.97 -11.24 19.10
N MET A 172 17.98 -10.36 19.22
CA MET A 172 17.74 -9.59 20.43
C MET A 172 17.33 -10.47 21.62
N THR A 173 16.51 -11.52 21.40
CA THR A 173 16.07 -12.40 22.50
C THR A 173 17.13 -13.40 22.95
N ARG A 174 18.06 -13.81 22.07
CA ARG A 174 19.19 -14.69 22.44
C ARG A 174 20.24 -13.99 23.31
N GLY A 175 20.40 -12.67 23.18
CA GLY A 175 21.33 -11.88 24.01
C GLY A 175 20.84 -11.66 25.45
N SER A 176 19.55 -11.85 25.73
CA SER A 176 18.94 -11.65 27.07
C SER A 176 18.81 -12.93 27.89
N GLY A 177 19.24 -14.09 27.35
CA GLY A 177 19.15 -15.41 28.01
C GLY A 177 20.46 -15.91 28.61
N SER A 178 21.48 -15.05 28.69
CA SER A 178 22.79 -15.33 29.28
C SER A 178 23.06 -14.37 30.44
N GLU A 179 22.43 -14.64 31.58
CA GLU A 179 22.88 -14.21 32.92
C GLU A 179 22.88 -15.43 33.85
#